data_AF-A0A8T0VD13-F1
#
_entry.id   AF-A0A8T0VD13-F1
#
_cell.length_a   1.000
_cell.length_b   1.000
_cell.length_c   1.000
_cell.angle_alpha   90.00
_cell.angle_beta   90.00
_cell.angle_gamma   90.00
#
_symmetry.space_group_name_H-M   'P 1'
#
loop_
_entity.id
_entity.type
_entity.pdbx_description
1 polymer ?
#
loop_
_entity_poly.entity_id
_entity_poly.type
_entity_poly.pdbx_seq_one_letter_code
_entity_poly.pdbx_strand_id
1 'polypeptide(L)' 'METAAKRIHGRKICRPTYLPEDSAPISDNIDSFRYGTPPHGGFGVGLERVVMLFCALKNIRMASLFPRDPHRLRP' A
#
# COMPACT_ATOMS: atom_id res chain seq x y z
N MET A 1 4.62 11.30 -7.16
CA MET A 1 3.46 11.04 -6.29
C MET A 1 3.76 9.77 -5.53
N GLU A 2 4.62 9.90 -4.53
CA GLU A 2 5.07 8.81 -3.68
C GLU A 2 4.58 9.16 -2.28
N THR A 3 3.87 8.25 -1.63
CA THR A 3 3.43 8.43 -0.26
C THR A 3 4.34 7.61 0.63
N ALA A 4 5.23 8.30 1.34
CA ALA A 4 6.08 7.71 2.37
C ALA A 4 5.48 7.97 3.74
N ALA A 5 5.41 6.95 4.58
CA ALA A 5 4.93 7.09 5.94
C ALA A 5 5.72 6.19 6.89
N LYS A 6 5.97 6.72 8.08
CA LYS A 6 6.43 5.92 9.21
C LYS A 6 5.23 5.16 9.76
N ARG A 7 5.35 3.84 9.91
CA ARG A 7 4.25 3.02 10.46
C ARG A 7 4.17 3.18 11.98
N ILE A 8 3.07 2.72 12.56
CA ILE A 8 2.93 2.61 14.02
C ILE A 8 3.48 1.24 14.43
N HIS A 9 4.28 1.19 15.51
CA HIS A 9 5.03 -0.01 15.90
C HIS A 9 4.80 -0.40 17.35
N GLY A 10 5.03 -1.70 17.61
CA GLY A 10 4.94 -2.30 18.93
C GLY A 10 3.52 -2.29 19.50
N ARG A 11 3.39 -2.47 20.81
CA ARG A 11 2.10 -2.49 21.53
C ARG A 11 1.24 -1.23 21.40
N LYS A 12 1.75 -0.17 20.76
CA LYS A 12 0.98 1.07 20.53
C LYS A 12 -0.19 0.84 19.56
N ILE A 13 -0.04 -0.06 18.58
CA ILE A 13 -1.12 -0.38 17.63
C ILE A 13 -2.22 -1.23 18.27
N CYS A 14 -1.89 -2.00 19.31
CA CYS A 14 -2.86 -2.78 20.09
C CYS A 14 -3.73 -1.92 21.02
N ARG A 15 -3.56 -0.59 21.03
CA ARG A 15 -4.41 0.31 21.83
C ARG A 15 -5.72 0.55 21.08
N PRO A 16 -6.87 0.55 21.78
CA PRO A 16 -8.18 0.76 21.17
C PRO A 16 -8.30 2.11 20.44
N THR A 17 -7.48 3.11 20.78
CA THR A 17 -7.42 4.42 20.12
C THR A 17 -7.02 4.36 18.64
N TYR A 18 -6.24 3.35 18.24
CA TYR A 18 -5.70 3.23 16.89
C TYR A 18 -6.28 2.04 16.13
N LEU A 19 -7.16 1.27 16.76
CA LEU A 19 -7.79 0.10 16.16
C LEU A 19 -9.06 0.53 15.42
N PRO A 20 -9.25 0.10 14.16
CA PRO A 20 -10.53 0.26 13.48
C PRO A 20 -11.61 -0.54 14.20
N GLU A 21 -12.85 -0.05 14.15
CA GLU A 21 -14.02 -0.68 14.78
C GLU A 21 -14.19 -2.15 14.31
N ASP A 22 -13.93 -2.42 13.03
CA ASP A 22 -13.91 -3.76 12.44
C ASP A 22 -12.48 -4.26 12.19
N SER A 23 -11.82 -4.75 13.24
CA SER A 23 -10.44 -5.27 13.17
C SER A 23 -10.33 -6.79 12.94
N ALA A 24 -11.45 -7.50 12.87
CA ALA A 24 -11.50 -8.95 12.71
C ALA A 24 -10.70 -9.50 11.50
N PRO A 25 -10.75 -8.92 10.28
CA PRO A 25 -10.01 -9.49 9.15
C PRO A 25 -8.49 -9.23 9.19
N ILE A 26 -8.00 -8.43 10.14
CA ILE A 26 -6.59 -7.97 10.22
C ILE A 26 -5.96 -8.40 11.57
N SER A 27 -6.63 -9.28 12.33
CA SER A 27 -6.19 -9.73 13.67
C SER A 27 -4.75 -10.24 13.68
N ASP A 28 -4.40 -11.10 12.72
CA ASP A 28 -3.08 -11.74 12.65
C ASP A 28 -1.97 -10.71 12.42
N ASN A 29 -2.26 -9.68 11.62
CA ASN A 29 -1.33 -8.58 11.39
C ASN A 29 -1.11 -7.78 12.68
N ILE A 30 -2.17 -7.49 13.43
CA ILE A 30 -2.11 -6.74 14.69
C ILE A 30 -1.31 -7.52 15.74
N ASP A 31 -1.52 -8.84 15.83
CA ASP A 31 -0.83 -9.69 16.81
C ASP A 31 0.66 -9.83 16.53
N SER A 32 1.09 -9.74 15.26
CA SER A 32 2.52 -9.72 14.90
C SER A 32 3.30 -8.58 15.56
N PHE A 33 2.64 -7.45 15.89
CA PHE A 33 3.27 -6.31 16.55
C PHE A 33 3.45 -6.49 18.07
N ARG A 34 2.86 -7.54 18.68
CA ARG A 34 3.00 -7.81 20.12
C ARG A 34 4.37 -8.34 20.49
N TYR A 35 5.03 -9.07 19.58
CA TYR A 35 6.32 -9.71 19.82
C TYR A 35 7.53 -8.78 19.65
N GLY A 36 7.32 -7.47 19.51
CA GLY A 36 8.39 -6.47 19.48
C GLY A 36 8.91 -6.20 18.07
N THR A 37 8.12 -5.49 17.25
CA THR A 37 8.55 -5.03 15.93
C THR A 37 9.37 -3.73 16.03
N PRO A 38 10.57 -3.65 15.41
CA PRO A 38 11.35 -2.42 15.36
C PRO A 38 10.62 -1.31 14.58
N PRO A 39 10.98 -0.02 14.82
CA PRO A 39 10.42 1.09 14.09
C PRO A 39 10.80 1.01 12.60
N HIS A 40 9.83 0.73 11.75
CA HIS A 40 9.97 0.65 10.31
C HIS A 40 9.11 1.70 9.57
N GLY A 41 9.38 1.86 8.29
CA GLY A 41 8.63 2.75 7.43
C GLY A 41 8.59 2.14 6.05
N GLY A 42 7.74 2.69 5.19
CA GLY A 42 7.66 2.24 3.82
C GLY A 42 7.24 3.37 2.91
N PHE A 43 7.52 3.18 1.64
CA PHE A 43 6.97 3.98 0.56
C PHE A 43 6.43 3.04 -0.51
N GLY A 44 5.40 3.47 -1.21
CA GLY A 44 4.81 2.74 -2.33
C GLY A 44 5.04 3.51 -3.63
N VAL A 45 5.48 2.80 -4.67
CA VAL A 45 5.68 3.37 -6.00
C VAL A 45 4.96 2.51 -7.02
N GLY A 46 4.12 3.15 -7.83
CA GLY A 46 3.44 2.48 -8.94
C GLY A 46 4.36 2.42 -10.16
N LEU A 47 4.82 1.23 -10.53
CA LEU A 47 5.74 1.03 -11.66
C LEU A 47 5.24 1.69 -12.96
N GLU A 48 3.98 1.45 -13.32
CA GLU A 48 3.35 2.01 -14.53
C GLU A 48 3.34 3.54 -14.51
N ARG A 49 3.16 4.14 -13.31
CA ARG A 49 3.21 5.60 -13.14
C ARG A 49 4.64 6.14 -13.26
N VAL A 50 5.64 5.42 -12.75
CA VAL A 50 7.05 5.79 -12.92
C VAL A 50 7.41 5.80 -14.40
N VAL A 51 7.06 4.74 -15.13
CA VAL A 51 7.33 4.65 -16.56
C VAL A 51 6.58 5.73 -17.34
N MET A 52 5.31 5.98 -17.00
CA MET A 52 4.52 7.03 -17.63
C MET A 52 5.15 8.42 -17.46
N LEU A 53 5.64 8.75 -16.25
CA LEU A 53 6.32 10.02 -15.97
C LEU A 53 7.69 10.09 -16.64
N PHE A 54 8.47 9.00 -16.61
CA PHE A 54 9.81 8.94 -17.18
C PHE A 54 9.79 9.10 -18.71
N CYS A 55 8.82 8.48 -19.38
CA CYS A 55 8.65 8.57 -20.83
C CYS A 55 7.68 9.68 -21.29
N ALA A 56 7.23 10.55 -20.37
CA ALA A 56 6.27 11.63 -20.63
C ALA A 56 5.00 11.18 -21.41
N LEU A 57 4.50 9.99 -21.10
CA LEU A 57 3.31 9.41 -21.74
C LEU A 57 2.04 10.08 -21.21
N LYS A 58 1.08 10.38 -22.10
CA LYS A 58 -0.18 11.06 -21.73
C LYS A 58 -1.19 10.15 -21.00
N ASN A 59 -0.99 8.83 -21.04
CA ASN A 59 -1.93 7.86 -20.48
C ASN A 59 -1.19 6.64 -19.91
N ILE A 60 -1.59 6.19 -18.71
CA ILE A 60 -1.01 5.04 -18.03
C ILE A 60 -1.21 3.72 -18.79
N ARG A 61 -2.24 3.63 -19.64
CA ARG A 61 -2.47 2.47 -20.51
C ARG A 61 -1.33 2.19 -21.47
N MET A 62 -0.52 3.20 -21.80
CA MET A 62 0.65 3.06 -22.67
C MET A 62 1.86 2.49 -21.92
N ALA A 63 1.84 2.52 -20.58
CA ALA A 63 2.90 2.01 -19.72
C ALA A 63 2.60 0.60 -19.17
N SER A 64 1.43 0.03 -19.50
CA SER A 64 1.01 -1.31 -19.08
C SER A 64 0.87 -2.22 -20.30
N LEU A 65 1.46 -3.42 -20.25
CA LEU A 65 1.46 -4.36 -21.39
C LEU A 65 0.05 -4.88 -21.72
N PHE A 66 -0.76 -5.11 -20.68
CA PHE A 66 -2.17 -5.50 -20.79
C PHE A 66 -2.98 -4.64 -19.82
N PRO A 67 -3.45 -3.45 -20.25
CA PRO A 67 -4.08 -2.52 -19.33
C PRO A 67 -5.37 -3.10 -18.78
N ARG A 68 -5.50 -3.08 -17.45
CA ARG A 68 -6.68 -3.50 -16.71
C ARG A 68 -7.51 -2.28 -16.36
N ASP A 69 -8.71 -2.20 -16.92
CA ASP A 69 -9.70 -1.19 -16.60
C ASP A 69 -11.02 -1.90 -16.23
N PRO A 70 -11.95 -1.26 -15.48
CA PRO A 70 -13.25 -1.85 -15.17
C PRO A 70 -14.01 -2.34 -16.41
N HIS A 71 -13.78 -1.71 -17.57
CA HIS A 71 -14.40 -2.04 -18.85
C HIS A 71 -13.57 -2.98 -19.75
N ARG A 72 -12.32 -3.31 -19.38
CA ARG A 72 -11.42 -4.14 -20.20
C ARG A 72 -10.84 -5.29 -19.37
N LEU A 73 -11.40 -6.49 -19.56
CA LEU A 73 -10.99 -7.72 -18.89
C LEU A 73 -10.26 -8.73 -19.78
N ARG A 74 -10.32 -8.55 -21.09
CA ARG A 74 -9.63 -9.38 -22.09
C ARG A 74 -8.42 -8.62 -22.66
N PRO A 75 -7.32 -9.32 -23.01
CA PRO A 75 -6.24 -8.71 -23.77
C PRO A 75 -6.78 -8.12 -25.08
#